data_AF-A0A2S7E9X6-F1
#
_entry.id   AF-A0A2S7E9X6-F1
#
_cell.length_a   1.000
_cell.length_b   1.000
_cell.length_c   1.000
_cell.angle_alpha   90.00
_cell.angle_beta   90.00
_cell.angle_gamma   90.00
#
_symmetry.space_group_name_H-M   'P 1'
#
loop_
_entity.id
_entity.type
_entity.pdbx_description
1 polymer ?
#
loop_
_entity_poly.entity_id
_entity_poly.type
_entity_poly.pdbx_seq_one_letter_code
_entity_poly.pdbx_strand_id
1 'polypeptide(L)' 'MIQNEEKLAGVLGITTEELRDSLQDIGLALLFDTARSLYEIEVASAGGEMIVSDQVPARLLKQAYDSMFVDPAEH' A
#
# COMPACT_ATOMS: atom_id res chain seq x y z
N MET A 1 -13.36 -19.85 -0.15
CA MET A 1 -12.36 -19.07 -0.91
C MET A 1 -13.03 -18.58 -2.18
N ILE A 2 -12.81 -17.31 -2.53
CA ILE A 2 -13.74 -16.56 -3.37
C ILE A 2 -13.57 -16.98 -4.84
N GLN A 3 -14.67 -17.38 -5.49
CA GLN A 3 -14.80 -17.65 -6.93
C GLN A 3 -14.16 -16.57 -7.83
N ASN A 4 -14.02 -15.35 -7.30
CA ASN A 4 -13.42 -14.21 -7.97
C ASN A 4 -11.90 -14.32 -8.13
N GLU A 5 -11.17 -14.90 -7.17
CA GLU A 5 -9.71 -15.07 -7.27
C GLU A 5 -9.34 -16.09 -8.35
N GLU A 6 -10.02 -17.25 -8.35
CA GLU A 6 -9.83 -18.28 -9.37
C GLU A 6 -10.18 -17.77 -10.77
N LYS A 7 -11.28 -17.01 -10.89
CA LYS A 7 -11.68 -16.38 -12.14
C LYS A 7 -10.64 -15.37 -12.63
N LEU A 8 -10.14 -14.52 -11.73
CA LEU A 8 -9.13 -13.52 -12.07
C LEU A 8 -7.80 -14.17 -12.49
N ALA A 9 -7.33 -15.17 -11.74
CA ALA A 9 -6.15 -15.96 -12.09
C ALA A 9 -6.32 -16.60 -13.48
N GLY A 10 -7.49 -17.18 -13.75
CA GLY A 10 -7.83 -17.74 -15.06
C GLY A 10 -7.83 -16.73 -16.21
N VAL A 11 -8.31 -15.50 -16.00
CA VAL A 11 -8.26 -14.42 -17.00
C VAL A 11 -6.83 -13.98 -17.28
N LEU A 12 -5.99 -13.93 -16.23
CA LEU A 12 -4.59 -13.50 -16.33
C LEU A 12 -3.66 -14.62 -16.82
N GLY A 13 -4.13 -15.86 -16.88
CA GLY A 13 -3.34 -17.01 -17.31
C GLY A 13 -2.25 -17.42 -16.32
N ILE A 14 -2.46 -17.12 -15.03
CA ILE A 14 -1.54 -17.44 -13.93
C ILE A 14 -2.23 -18.34 -12.91
N THR A 15 -1.46 -18.93 -12.01
CA THR A 15 -1.97 -19.67 -10.86
C THR A 15 -2.55 -18.72 -9.80
N THR A 16 -3.41 -19.26 -8.94
CA THR A 16 -3.95 -18.50 -7.80
C THR A 16 -2.88 -18.12 -6.77
N GLU A 17 -1.77 -18.86 -6.72
CA GLU A 17 -0.60 -18.55 -5.90
C GLU A 17 0.17 -17.35 -6.46
N GLU A 18 0.51 -17.37 -7.74
CA GLU A 18 1.15 -16.23 -8.43
C GLU A 18 0.30 -14.96 -8.37
N LEU A 19 -1.04 -15.10 -8.47
CA LEU A 19 -1.95 -13.99 -8.27
C LEU A 19 -1.83 -13.40 -6.86
N ARG A 20 -1.75 -14.27 -5.83
CA ARG A 20 -1.66 -13.83 -4.43
C ARG A 20 -0.35 -13.11 -4.14
N ASP A 21 0.76 -13.65 -4.64
CA ASP A 21 2.08 -13.02 -4.53
C ASP A 21 2.10 -11.65 -5.24
N SER A 22 1.55 -11.59 -6.46
CA SER A 22 1.45 -10.33 -7.21
C SER A 22 0.60 -9.29 -6.47
N LEU A 23 -0.54 -9.70 -5.90
CA LEU A 23 -1.41 -8.81 -5.13
C LEU A 23 -0.72 -8.33 -3.85
N GLN A 24 0.08 -9.19 -3.20
CA GLN A 24 0.87 -8.81 -2.03
C GLN A 24 1.94 -7.76 -2.40
N ASP A 25 2.66 -7.97 -3.49
CA ASP A 25 3.66 -7.01 -3.99
C ASP A 25 3.03 -5.67 -4.36
N ILE A 26 1.88 -5.69 -5.04
CA ILE A 26 1.11 -4.49 -5.37
C ILE A 26 0.65 -3.78 -4.09
N GLY A 27 0.12 -4.54 -3.12
CA GLY A 27 -0.31 -4.00 -1.83
C GLY A 27 0.83 -3.31 -1.06
N LEU A 28 2.02 -3.92 -1.05
CA LEU A 28 3.22 -3.33 -0.46
C LEU A 28 3.66 -2.06 -1.20
N ALA A 29 3.66 -2.08 -2.54
CA ALA A 29 4.01 -0.92 -3.35
C ALA A 29 3.08 0.27 -3.07
N LEU A 30 1.76 0.02 -3.03
CA LEU A 30 0.76 1.05 -2.72
C LEU A 30 0.88 1.59 -1.29
N LEU A 31 1.23 0.74 -0.33
CA LEU A 31 1.49 1.14 1.05
C LEU A 31 2.66 2.14 1.13
N PHE A 32 3.79 1.82 0.48
CA PHE A 32 4.95 2.70 0.46
C PHE A 32 4.67 4.02 -0.26
N ASP A 33 3.96 3.98 -1.39
CA ASP A 33 3.61 5.18 -2.16
C ASP A 33 2.68 6.12 -1.36
N THR A 34 1.70 5.54 -0.66
CA THR A 34 0.80 6.28 0.24
C THR A 34 1.57 6.91 1.39
N ALA A 35 2.44 6.14 2.04
CA ALA A 35 3.25 6.63 3.16
C ALA A 35 4.22 7.73 2.73
N ARG A 36 4.79 7.63 1.52
CA ARG A 36 5.60 8.67 0.90
C ARG A 36 4.79 9.93 0.63
N SER A 37 3.60 9.80 0.07
CA SER A 37 2.69 10.93 -0.17
C SER A 37 2.34 11.68 1.12
N LEU A 38 2.10 10.94 2.22
CA LEU A 38 1.90 11.55 3.54
C LEU A 38 3.14 12.30 4.02
N TYR A 39 4.34 11.78 3.73
CA TYR A 39 5.59 12.43 4.11
C TYR A 39 5.83 13.72 3.32
N GLU A 40 5.55 13.69 2.02
CA GLU A 40 5.61 14.87 1.13
C GLU A 40 4.72 16.00 1.64
N ILE A 41 3.49 15.67 2.07
CA ILE A 41 2.55 16.63 2.67
C ILE A 41 3.12 17.23 3.97
N GLU A 42 3.68 16.40 4.84
CA GLU A 42 4.21 16.84 6.13
C GLU A 42 5.40 17.79 5.95
N VAL A 43 6.35 17.44 5.07
CA VAL A 43 7.53 18.26 4.80
C VAL A 43 7.13 19.61 4.21
N ALA A 44 6.21 19.60 3.23
CA ALA A 44 5.69 20.83 2.64
C ALA A 44 4.98 21.71 3.67
N SER A 45 4.20 21.10 4.58
CA SER A 45 3.50 21.80 5.66
C SER A 45 4.45 22.42 6.69
N ALA A 46 5.62 21.81 6.91
CA ALA A 46 6.66 22.34 7.78
C ALA A 46 7.54 23.41 7.10
N GLY A 47 7.29 23.74 5.81
CA GLY A 47 8.11 24.66 5.03
C GLY A 47 9.51 24.12 4.72
N GLY A 48 9.70 22.80 4.79
CA GLY A 48 10.96 22.14 4.47
C GLY A 48 11.03 21.72 3.01
N GLU A 49 12.25 21.42 2.54
CA GLU A 49 12.46 20.70 1.29
C GLU A 49 12.58 19.20 1.59
N MET A 50 11.90 18.37 0.80
CA MET A 50 12.02 16.93 0.94
C MET A 50 13.42 16.50 0.50
N ILE A 51 14.23 16.05 1.46
CA ILE A 51 15.43 15.30 1.14
C ILE A 51 14.94 13.97 0.59
N VAL A 52 15.25 13.67 -0.68
CA VAL A 52 14.99 12.35 -1.26
C VAL A 52 15.74 11.32 -0.43
N SER A 53 15.01 10.71 0.48
CA SER A 53 15.45 9.69 1.41
C SER A 53 14.56 8.49 1.17
N ASP A 54 15.16 7.32 0.96
CA ASP A 54 14.43 6.06 0.84
C ASP A 54 13.73 5.66 2.16
N GLN A 55 13.95 6.42 3.23
CA GLN A 55 13.42 6.13 4.55
C GLN A 55 12.17 6.96 4.83
N VAL A 56 11.00 6.38 4.52
CA VAL A 56 9.72 6.89 5.00
C VAL A 56 9.59 6.58 6.50
N PRO A 57 9.21 7.57 7.35
CA PRO A 57 9.00 7.33 8.79
C PRO A 57 8.03 6.18 9.07
N ALA A 58 8.39 5.28 9.99
CA ALA A 58 7.57 4.11 10.35
C ALA A 58 6.13 4.47 10.80
N ARG A 59 5.95 5.63 11.43
CA ARG A 59 4.61 6.13 11.80
C ARG A 59 3.72 6.41 10.57
N LEU A 60 4.30 6.87 9.47
CA LEU A 60 3.57 7.13 8.23
C LEU A 60 3.26 5.84 7.48
N LEU A 61 4.14 4.84 7.56
CA LEU A 61 3.83 3.48 7.10
C LEU A 61 2.63 2.89 7.86
N LYS A 62 2.61 3.03 9.19
CA LYS A 62 1.45 2.60 10.00
C LYS A 62 0.18 3.36 9.60
N GLN A 63 0.26 4.68 9.49
CA GLN A 63 -0.90 5.50 9.11
C GLN A 63 -1.43 5.15 7.72
N ALA A 64 -0.55 4.92 6.75
CA ALA A 64 -0.93 4.46 5.41
C ALA A 64 -1.63 3.09 5.48
N TYR A 65 -1.06 2.13 6.23
CA TYR A 65 -1.67 0.81 6.42
C TYR A 65 -3.07 0.91 7.02
N ASP A 66 -3.21 1.65 8.13
CA ASP A 66 -4.49 1.83 8.81
C ASP A 66 -5.52 2.46 7.84
N SER A 67 -5.11 3.45 7.05
CA SER A 67 -6.01 4.12 6.10
C SER A 67 -6.49 3.25 4.93
N MET A 68 -5.69 2.26 4.53
CA MET A 68 -5.93 1.43 3.34
C MET A 68 -6.63 0.11 3.66
N PHE A 69 -6.33 -0.47 4.83
CA PHE A 69 -6.66 -1.86 5.14
C PHE A 69 -7.45 -2.05 6.43
N VAL A 70 -7.56 -1.01 7.26
CA VAL A 70 -8.31 -1.07 8.51
C VAL A 70 -9.60 -0.27 8.35
N ASP A 71 -10.74 -0.93 8.50
CA ASP A 71 -12.03 -0.25 8.42
C ASP A 71 -12.20 0.70 9.63
N PRO A 72 -12.40 2.01 9.42
CA PRO A 72 -12.63 2.94 10.51
C PRO A 72 -13.87 2.60 11.36
N ALA A 73 -14.82 1.83 10.80
CA ALA A 73 -16.04 1.42 11.49
C ALA A 73 -15.86 0.22 12.45
N GLU A 74 -14.73 -0.49 12.38
CA GLU A 74 -14.41 -1.60 13.29
C GLU A 74 -13.57 -1.16 14.52
N HIS A 75 -13.42 0.16 14.74
CA HIS A 75 -12.71 0.77 15.87
C HIS A 75 -13.59 1.65 16.77
#